data_AF-A0A955MQG3-F1
#
_entry.id   AF-A0A955MQG3-F1
#
_cell.length_a   1.000
_cell.length_b   1.000
_cell.length_c   1.000
_cell.angle_alpha   90.00
_cell.angle_beta   90.00
_cell.angle_gamma   90.00
#
_symmetry.space_group_name_H-M   'P 1'
#
loop_
_entity.id
_entity.type
_entity.pdbx_description
1 polymer ?
#
loop_
_entity_poly.entity_id
_entity_poly.type
_entity_poly.pdbx_seq_one_letter_code
_entity_poly.pdbx_strand_id
1 'polypeptide(L)' 'LFQPQDLRQNDWESYSISGDKVGIKFDLLEMIDLDGDGDLDLLTCAERENLGVFWYENPGF' A
#
# COMPACT_ATOMS: atom_id res chain seq x y z
N LEU A 1 -24.15 13.47 2.43
CA LEU A 1 -23.29 12.54 1.67
C LEU A 1 -23.47 11.17 2.27
N PHE A 2 -23.70 10.14 1.45
CA PHE A 2 -23.59 8.76 1.92
C PHE A 2 -22.10 8.46 2.13
N GLN A 3 -21.71 8.14 3.35
CA GLN A 3 -20.45 7.44 3.59
C GLN A 3 -20.83 5.97 3.80
N PRO A 4 -20.37 5.03 2.95
CA PRO A 4 -20.58 3.63 3.22
C PRO A 4 -20.02 3.31 4.60
N GLN A 5 -20.88 2.77 5.47
CA GLN A 5 -20.48 2.36 6.80
C GLN A 5 -19.63 1.10 6.64
N ASP A 6 -18.32 1.21 6.84
CA ASP A 6 -17.43 0.05 6.83
C ASP A 6 -17.81 -0.86 8.00
N LEU A 7 -18.39 -2.02 7.67
CA LEU A 7 -18.90 -2.97 8.65
C LEU A 7 -17.79 -3.62 9.49
N ARG A 8 -16.52 -3.39 9.14
CA ARG A 8 -15.32 -3.98 9.78
C ARG A 8 -14.56 -3.00 10.66
N GLN A 9 -15.20 -1.89 11.07
CA GLN A 9 -14.53 -0.71 11.64
C GLN A 9 -13.54 -0.99 12.78
N ASN A 10 -13.65 -2.13 13.49
CA ASN A 10 -12.75 -2.53 14.58
C ASN A 10 -12.00 -3.87 14.35
N ASP A 11 -12.15 -4.50 13.19
CA ASP A 11 -11.53 -5.81 12.88
C ASP A 11 -10.27 -5.68 12.02
N TRP A 12 -9.82 -4.45 11.76
CA TRP A 12 -8.65 -4.18 10.96
C TRP A 12 -7.37 -4.25 11.80
N GLU A 13 -6.53 -5.23 11.47
CA GLU A 13 -5.15 -5.27 11.93
C GLU A 13 -4.24 -4.53 10.94
N SER A 14 -3.36 -3.68 11.46
CA SER A 14 -2.41 -2.90 10.66
C SER A 14 -1.03 -3.53 10.67
N TYR A 15 -0.40 -3.64 9.50
CA TYR A 15 0.94 -4.19 9.34
C TYR A 15 1.86 -3.17 8.66
N SER A 16 3.10 -3.03 9.13
CA SER A 16 4.10 -2.19 8.44
C SER A 16 4.74 -2.99 7.30
N ILE A 17 4.73 -2.40 6.10
CA ILE A 17 5.30 -3.01 4.88
C ILE A 17 6.59 -2.31 4.41
N SER A 18 6.91 -1.13 4.93
CA SER A 18 8.06 -0.30 4.50
C SER A 18 9.15 -0.15 5.58
N GLY A 19 9.10 -1.00 6.61
CA GLY A 19 10.06 -1.05 7.72
C GLY A 19 9.63 -0.24 8.95
N ASP A 20 10.59 0.02 9.83
CA ASP A 20 10.34 0.55 11.18
C ASP A 20 10.37 2.09 11.25
N LYS A 21 10.67 2.77 10.13
CA LYS A 21 10.72 4.23 10.09
C LYS A 21 9.30 4.77 10.16
N VAL A 22 8.93 5.28 11.32
CA VAL A 22 7.63 5.90 11.55
C VAL A 22 7.50 7.14 10.67
N GLY A 23 6.49 7.13 9.81
CA GLY A 23 6.16 8.22 8.92
C GLY A 23 4.87 7.93 8.17
N ILE A 24 4.24 8.98 7.64
CA ILE A 24 3.12 8.84 6.73
C ILE A 24 3.67 8.99 5.33
N LYS A 25 3.42 8.00 4.47
CA LYS A 25 3.56 8.18 3.03
C LYS A 25 2.35 8.98 2.56
N PHE A 26 2.57 10.13 1.95
CA PHE A 26 1.50 11.04 1.48
C PHE A 26 1.50 11.20 -0.04
N ASP A 27 2.31 10.42 -0.74
CA ASP A 27 2.43 10.45 -2.20
C ASP A 27 1.47 9.42 -2.83
N LEU A 28 1.52 9.31 -4.17
CA LEU A 28 0.70 8.36 -4.92
C LEU A 28 0.94 6.91 -4.46
N LEU A 29 -0.17 6.20 -4.27
CA LEU A 29 -0.24 4.76 -4.04
C LEU A 29 -1.17 4.19 -5.11
N GLU A 30 -0.66 3.25 -5.90
CA GLU A 30 -1.44 2.54 -6.92
C GLU A 30 -1.40 1.04 -6.63
N MET A 31 -2.51 0.36 -6.89
CA MET A 31 -2.60 -1.10 -6.78
C MET A 31 -2.72 -1.70 -8.18
N ILE A 32 -1.80 -2.60 -8.53
CA ILE A 32 -1.73 -3.25 -9.84
C ILE A 32 -1.05 -4.61 -9.69
N ASP A 33 -1.56 -5.62 -10.39
CA ASP A 33 -0.89 -6.91 -10.56
C ASP A 33 0.33 -6.72 -11.48
N LEU A 34 1.52 -6.58 -10.90
CA LEU A 34 2.72 -6.19 -11.63
C LEU A 34 3.51 -7.40 -12.16
N ASP A 35 3.46 -8.52 -11.44
CA ASP A 35 4.18 -9.74 -11.80
C ASP A 35 3.33 -10.79 -12.54
N GLY A 36 2.01 -10.62 -12.57
CA GLY A 36 1.06 -11.41 -13.36
C GLY A 36 0.58 -12.67 -12.67
N ASP A 37 0.67 -12.76 -11.34
CA ASP A 37 0.20 -13.90 -10.56
C ASP A 37 -1.31 -13.85 -10.25
N GLY A 38 -1.89 -12.65 -10.25
CA GLY A 38 -3.32 -12.41 -10.15
C GLY A 38 -3.75 -11.74 -8.85
N ASP A 39 -2.82 -11.41 -7.95
CA ASP A 39 -3.08 -10.49 -6.86
C ASP A 39 -2.49 -9.10 -7.07
N LEU A 40 -2.93 -8.15 -6.23
CA LEU A 40 -2.59 -6.74 -6.42
C LEU A 40 -1.38 -6.37 -5.58
N ASP A 41 -0.34 -5.88 -6.26
CA ASP A 41 0.84 -5.28 -5.63
C ASP A 41 0.61 -3.81 -5.30
N LEU A 42 1.54 -3.24 -4.52
CA LEU A 42 1.55 -1.81 -4.21
C LEU A 42 2.69 -1.09 -4.92
N LEU A 43 2.36 -0.13 -5.78
CA LEU A 43 3.30 0.77 -6.44
C LEU A 43 3.29 2.16 -5.79
N THR A 44 4.47 2.76 -5.60
CA THR A 44 4.60 4.10 -5.01
C THR A 44 5.88 4.80 -5.49
N CYS A 45 5.97 6.11 -5.28
CA CYS A 45 7.18 6.90 -5.56
C CYS A 45 7.74 7.48 -4.27
N ALA A 46 9.05 7.72 -4.15
CA ALA A 46 9.61 8.51 -3.04
C ALA A 46 9.95 9.92 -3.50
N GLU A 47 9.46 10.94 -2.79
CA GLU A 47 9.69 12.34 -3.14
C GLU A 47 10.76 13.06 -2.30
N ARG A 48 11.27 12.42 -1.23
CA ARG A 48 12.23 13.05 -0.30
C ARG A 48 13.61 12.41 -0.30
N GLU A 49 13.68 11.14 0.04
CA GLU A 49 14.92 10.37 0.16
C GLU A 49 14.92 9.30 -0.92
N ASN A 50 16.07 9.07 -1.58
CA ASN A 50 16.23 8.03 -2.61
C ASN A 50 15.15 8.09 -3.70
N LEU A 51 14.94 9.28 -4.27
CA LEU A 51 13.95 9.56 -5.31
C LEU A 51 13.85 8.43 -6.34
N GLY A 52 12.66 7.85 -6.49
CA GLY A 52 12.47 6.67 -7.32
C GLY A 52 11.06 6.12 -7.29
N VAL A 53 10.82 5.10 -8.12
CA VAL A 53 9.62 4.28 -8.13
C VAL A 53 9.93 2.99 -7.39
N PHE A 54 9.04 2.59 -6.48
CA PHE A 54 9.15 1.42 -5.62
C PHE A 54 7.89 0.59 -5.77
N TRP A 55 8.04 -0.73 -5.71
CA TRP A 55 6.92 -1.64 -5.64
C TRP A 55 7.12 -2.61 -4.48
N TYR A 56 6.02 -2.99 -3.85
CA TYR A 56 5.97 -4.02 -2.82
C TYR A 56 5.11 -5.16 -3.37
N GLU A 57 5.76 -6.30 -3.59
CA GLU A 57 5.13 -7.57 -3.95
C GLU A 57 4.19 -7.98 -2.81
N ASN A 58 2.94 -8.25 -3.14
CA ASN A 58 2.09 -9.01 -2.25
C ASN A 58 2.46 -10.49 -2.46
N PRO A 59 2.88 -11.24 -1.42
CA PRO A 59 3.35 -12.62 -1.60
C PRO A 59 2.20 -13.62 -1.82
N GLY A 60 1.15 -13.22 -2.53
CA GLY A 60 -0.02 -14.03 -2.85
C GLY A 60 0.30 -15.14 -3.85
N PHE A 61 -0.63 -15.42 -4.77
CA PHE A 61 -0.59 -16.59 -5.66
C PHE A 61 -1.12 -16.29 -7.04
#